data_AF-A0AAD9NP56-F1
#
_entry.id   AF-A0AAD9NP56-F1
#
_cell.length_a   1.000
_cell.length_b   1.000
_cell.length_c   1.000
_cell.angle_alpha   90.00
_cell.angle_beta   90.00
_cell.angle_gamma   90.00
#
_symmetry.space_group_name_H-M   'P 1'
#
loop_
_entity.id
_entity.type
_entity.pdbx_description
1 polymer ?
#
loop_
_entity_poly.entity_id
_entity_poly.type
_entity_poly.pdbx_seq_one_letter_code
_entity_poly.pdbx_strand_id
1 'polypeptide(L)'
;MPCTPEGVGVVAVAGRQTSGQGRGGNVWLSPRGCAMFSLHVRVALRSELGQRLAYLQHIAALAVIEGVRSLPGCQDIDLRVKWPNDIYFGKTMKLGGVIVNSSITSDQIDANIGCGVNVTNSDPTLCINDLLTQYNSNHDTALQPLTVEQLIGLSVSKMEQLINLFQTRGKDAFLEVYYSRWLHKDQTIRLNSEDGPVAKVMGLDDHGYLTVEEMDGRVTSVQPDRNSFDMMRNLISPKR
;
A
#
# COMPACT_ATOMS: atom_id res chain seq x y z
N MET A 1 0.77 -18.25 -20.97
CA MET A 1 1.26 -16.86 -20.81
C MET A 1 2.57 -16.73 -21.57
N PRO A 2 2.88 -15.60 -22.22
CA PRO A 2 4.22 -15.39 -22.79
C PRO A 2 5.21 -15.47 -21.63
N CYS A 3 6.26 -16.29 -21.77
CA CYS A 3 7.30 -16.35 -20.76
C CYS A 3 8.00 -14.98 -20.72
N THR A 4 7.96 -14.31 -19.58
CA THR A 4 8.82 -13.15 -19.36
C THR A 4 10.26 -13.66 -19.35
N PRO A 5 11.17 -13.11 -20.19
CA PRO A 5 12.56 -13.54 -20.22
C PRO A 5 13.20 -13.51 -18.83
N GLU A 6 14.12 -14.42 -18.54
CA GLU A 6 14.87 -14.40 -17.28
C GLU A 6 15.63 -13.08 -17.14
N GLY A 7 15.57 -12.48 -15.95
CA GLY A 7 16.21 -11.19 -15.66
C GLY A 7 15.49 -9.94 -16.17
N VAL A 8 14.32 -10.05 -16.81
CA VAL A 8 13.54 -8.89 -17.28
C VAL A 8 12.33 -8.64 -16.39
N GLY A 9 12.27 -7.46 -15.76
CA GLY A 9 11.06 -6.96 -15.10
C GLY A 9 10.08 -6.41 -16.13
N VAL A 10 8.78 -6.66 -15.94
CA VAL A 10 7.72 -6.14 -16.83
C VAL A 10 6.78 -5.24 -16.05
N VAL A 11 6.59 -4.02 -16.57
CA VAL A 11 5.55 -3.09 -16.14
C VAL A 11 4.54 -2.93 -17.26
N ALA A 12 3.28 -3.21 -16.97
CA ALA A 12 2.17 -2.91 -17.86
C ALA A 12 1.42 -1.69 -17.33
N VAL A 13 1.29 -0.64 -18.15
CA VAL A 13 0.58 0.60 -17.80
C VAL A 13 -0.72 0.70 -18.59
N ALA A 14 -1.80 1.08 -17.93
CA ALA A 14 -3.10 1.28 -18.56
C ALA A 14 -3.52 2.75 -18.49
N GLY A 15 -3.92 3.34 -19.62
CA GLY A 15 -4.56 4.66 -19.63
C GLY A 15 -6.05 4.63 -19.23
N ARG A 16 -6.67 3.45 -19.24
CA ARG A 16 -8.04 3.17 -18.80
C ARG A 16 -8.19 1.71 -18.42
N GLN A 17 -8.91 1.42 -17.35
CA GLN A 17 -9.39 0.07 -17.03
C GLN A 17 -10.91 0.02 -17.22
N THR A 18 -11.42 -1.02 -17.88
CA THR A 18 -12.88 -1.23 -18.04
C THR A 18 -13.46 -2.09 -16.92
N SER A 19 -12.61 -2.92 -16.30
CA SER A 19 -12.96 -3.83 -15.21
C SER A 19 -11.89 -3.79 -14.12
N GLY A 20 -11.59 -2.59 -13.60
CA GLY A 20 -10.65 -2.40 -12.51
C GLY A 20 -11.08 -3.16 -11.26
N GLN A 21 -10.16 -3.88 -10.63
CA GLN A 21 -10.44 -4.71 -9.46
C GLN A 21 -9.73 -4.17 -8.22
N GLY A 22 -10.45 -4.18 -7.12
CA GLY A 22 -10.02 -4.00 -5.73
C GLY A 22 -9.91 -5.35 -5.01
N ARG A 23 -9.47 -5.34 -3.75
CA ARG A 23 -9.49 -6.57 -2.91
C ARG A 23 -10.90 -7.02 -2.58
N GLY A 24 -11.05 -8.32 -2.37
CA GLY A 24 -12.33 -8.91 -1.93
C GLY A 24 -13.48 -8.71 -2.92
N GLY A 25 -13.17 -8.56 -4.21
CA GLY A 25 -14.18 -8.34 -5.26
C GLY A 25 -14.66 -6.90 -5.40
N ASN A 26 -14.10 -5.94 -4.65
CA ASN A 26 -14.43 -4.52 -4.82
C ASN A 26 -14.05 -4.04 -6.24
N VAL A 27 -14.77 -3.04 -6.75
CA VAL A 27 -14.45 -2.40 -8.04
C VAL A 27 -13.47 -1.26 -7.83
N TRP A 28 -12.45 -1.17 -8.67
CA TRP A 28 -11.56 0.00 -8.74
C TRP A 28 -12.06 0.97 -9.82
N LEU A 29 -12.55 2.13 -9.37
CA LEU A 29 -12.91 3.22 -10.28
C LEU A 29 -11.63 3.83 -10.87
N SER A 30 -11.61 3.97 -12.19
CA SER A 30 -10.40 4.27 -12.96
C SER A 30 -10.63 5.40 -13.97
N PRO A 31 -11.00 6.62 -13.50
CA PRO A 31 -11.07 7.79 -14.38
C PRO A 31 -9.70 8.10 -14.99
N ARG A 32 -9.70 8.88 -16.08
CA ARG A 32 -8.46 9.38 -16.68
C ARG A 32 -7.72 10.24 -15.65
N GLY A 33 -6.43 10.00 -15.47
CA GLY A 33 -5.60 10.69 -14.47
C GLY A 33 -5.17 9.81 -13.28
N CYS A 34 -5.68 8.57 -13.20
CA CYS A 34 -5.14 7.57 -12.28
C CYS A 34 -3.83 6.98 -12.83
N ALA A 35 -2.85 6.80 -11.97
CA ALA A 35 -1.72 5.90 -12.21
C ALA A 35 -2.20 4.47 -12.02
N MET A 36 -2.29 3.73 -13.14
CA MET A 36 -2.72 2.34 -13.17
C MET A 36 -1.67 1.50 -13.85
N PHE A 37 -1.02 0.65 -13.07
CA PHE A 37 0.04 -0.20 -13.59
C PHE A 37 0.10 -1.53 -12.85
N SER A 38 0.66 -2.53 -13.51
CA SER A 38 1.00 -3.82 -12.92
C SER A 38 2.48 -4.08 -13.11
N LEU A 39 3.17 -4.42 -12.03
CA LEU A 39 4.56 -4.84 -12.05
C LEU A 39 4.63 -6.33 -11.76
N HIS A 40 5.26 -7.09 -12.66
CA HIS A 40 5.64 -8.47 -12.38
C HIS A 40 6.99 -8.50 -11.66
N VAL A 41 7.05 -9.22 -10.55
CA VAL A 41 8.29 -9.48 -9.80
C VAL A 41 8.45 -10.97 -9.58
N ARG A 42 9.70 -11.44 -9.61
CA ARG A 42 10.08 -12.78 -9.18
C ARG A 42 10.83 -12.70 -7.87
N VAL A 43 10.42 -13.50 -6.90
CA VAL A 43 11.04 -13.58 -5.58
C VAL A 43 11.42 -15.02 -5.32
N ALA A 44 12.68 -15.28 -4.98
CA ALA A 44 13.11 -16.62 -4.60
C ALA A 44 12.37 -17.05 -3.32
N LEU A 45 11.76 -18.25 -3.34
CA LEU A 45 10.92 -18.74 -2.25
C LEU A 45 11.66 -18.75 -0.91
N ARG A 46 12.95 -19.06 -0.92
CA ARG A 46 13.80 -19.15 0.27
C ARG A 46 14.39 -17.82 0.75
N SER A 47 14.15 -16.71 0.03
CA SER A 47 14.68 -15.41 0.42
C SER A 47 13.91 -14.83 1.62
N GLU A 48 14.44 -13.77 2.24
CA GLU A 48 13.78 -13.09 3.36
C GLU A 48 12.35 -12.64 2.99
N LEU A 49 12.19 -12.03 1.82
CA LEU A 49 10.88 -11.63 1.30
C LEU A 49 10.03 -12.84 0.86
N GLY A 50 10.64 -13.88 0.29
CA GLY A 50 9.91 -15.07 -0.17
C GLY A 50 9.20 -15.81 0.97
N GLN A 51 9.85 -15.89 2.15
CA GLN A 51 9.25 -16.45 3.37
C GLN A 51 8.18 -15.54 4.01
N ARG A 52 8.07 -14.29 3.54
CA ARG A 52 7.20 -13.24 4.12
C ARG A 52 6.43 -12.48 3.04
N LEU A 53 5.92 -13.19 2.05
CA LEU A 53 5.39 -12.62 0.82
C LEU A 53 4.29 -11.56 1.03
N ALA A 54 3.50 -11.65 2.11
CA ALA A 54 2.48 -10.66 2.43
C ALA A 54 3.06 -9.25 2.68
N TYR A 55 4.36 -9.08 2.90
CA TYR A 55 5.02 -7.77 2.90
C TYR A 55 5.11 -7.11 1.52
N LEU A 56 4.93 -7.86 0.42
CA LEU A 56 5.04 -7.28 -0.92
C LEU A 56 3.99 -6.19 -1.17
N GLN A 57 2.78 -6.34 -0.61
CA GLN A 57 1.74 -5.30 -0.67
C GLN A 57 2.11 -4.07 0.17
N HIS A 58 2.78 -4.26 1.32
CA HIS A 58 3.24 -3.19 2.21
C HIS A 58 4.36 -2.39 1.55
N ILE A 59 5.32 -3.10 0.96
CA ILE A 59 6.42 -2.53 0.17
C ILE A 59 5.87 -1.69 -0.96
N ALA A 60 4.90 -2.23 -1.73
CA ALA A 60 4.35 -1.53 -2.87
C ALA A 60 3.54 -0.28 -2.48
N ALA A 61 2.72 -0.34 -1.42
CA ALA A 61 2.01 0.84 -0.92
C ALA A 61 2.98 1.92 -0.41
N LEU A 62 4.01 1.52 0.34
CA LEU A 62 5.06 2.43 0.81
C LEU A 62 5.87 3.03 -0.35
N ALA A 63 6.14 2.24 -1.40
CA ALA A 63 6.89 2.69 -2.56
C ALA A 63 6.21 3.86 -3.29
N VAL A 64 4.88 3.85 -3.40
CA VAL A 64 4.14 4.99 -3.97
C VAL A 64 4.33 6.24 -3.12
N ILE A 65 4.18 6.10 -1.80
CA ILE A 65 4.29 7.20 -0.84
C ILE A 65 5.69 7.82 -0.85
N GLU A 66 6.70 6.97 -0.71
CA GLU A 66 8.11 7.39 -0.72
C GLU A 66 8.57 7.83 -2.11
N GLY A 67 7.88 7.40 -3.18
CA GLY A 67 8.04 7.93 -4.53
C GLY A 67 7.70 9.42 -4.58
N VAL A 68 6.49 9.80 -4.14
CA VAL A 68 6.07 11.21 -4.07
C VAL A 68 6.99 12.02 -3.15
N ARG A 69 7.26 11.51 -1.96
CA ARG A 69 8.05 12.21 -0.92
C ARG A 69 9.54 12.31 -1.25
N SER A 70 10.03 11.60 -2.27
CA SER A 70 11.39 11.76 -2.78
C SER A 70 11.58 13.03 -3.62
N LEU A 71 10.49 13.66 -4.07
CA LEU A 71 10.56 14.92 -4.80
C LEU A 71 10.93 16.07 -3.85
N PRO A 72 11.77 17.04 -4.29
CA PRO A 72 12.10 18.22 -3.51
C PRO A 72 10.85 18.99 -3.06
N GLY A 73 10.78 19.32 -1.77
CA GLY A 73 9.66 20.03 -1.14
C GLY A 73 8.44 19.16 -0.82
N CYS A 74 8.40 17.89 -1.26
CA CYS A 74 7.30 16.97 -0.97
C CYS A 74 7.53 16.13 0.31
N GLN A 75 8.60 16.38 1.07
CA GLN A 75 8.99 15.61 2.25
C GLN A 75 7.99 15.72 3.40
N ASP A 76 7.10 16.71 3.42
CA ASP A 76 6.14 16.88 4.52
C ASP A 76 4.69 16.60 4.10
N ILE A 77 4.45 16.13 2.86
CA ILE A 77 3.12 15.71 2.43
C ILE A 77 2.69 14.48 3.24
N ASP A 78 1.55 14.59 3.93
CA ASP A 78 1.03 13.61 4.89
C ASP A 78 0.37 12.39 4.22
N LEU A 79 1.16 11.69 3.41
CA LEU A 79 0.78 10.41 2.82
C LEU A 79 1.05 9.26 3.79
N ARG A 80 0.04 8.39 3.95
CA ARG A 80 0.03 7.31 4.93
C ARG A 80 -0.33 5.97 4.32
N VAL A 81 0.27 4.90 4.85
CA VAL A 81 -0.18 3.52 4.59
C VAL A 81 -1.26 3.17 5.59
N LYS A 82 -2.46 2.87 5.07
CA LYS A 82 -3.49 2.18 5.84
C LYS A 82 -3.36 0.68 5.55
N TRP A 83 -3.21 -0.09 6.61
CA TRP A 83 -3.17 -1.54 6.52
C TRP A 83 -4.44 -2.07 5.84
N PRO A 84 -4.30 -3.07 4.95
CA PRO A 84 -3.05 -3.75 4.58
C PRO A 84 -2.28 -3.13 3.40
N ASN A 85 -2.85 -2.20 2.64
CA ASN A 85 -2.32 -1.90 1.30
C ASN A 85 -2.91 -0.63 0.66
N ASP A 86 -3.61 0.19 1.44
CA ASP A 86 -4.24 1.39 0.91
C ASP A 86 -3.34 2.61 1.16
N ILE A 87 -3.34 3.53 0.20
CA ILE A 87 -2.62 4.81 0.28
C ILE A 87 -3.62 5.90 0.64
N TYR A 88 -3.31 6.63 1.71
CA TYR A 88 -4.17 7.65 2.30
C TYR A 88 -3.45 9.00 2.37
N PHE A 89 -4.24 10.07 2.38
CA PHE A 89 -3.84 11.37 2.86
C PHE A 89 -4.47 11.64 4.22
N GLY A 90 -3.64 12.01 5.19
CA GLY A 90 -4.06 12.11 6.58
C GLY A 90 -4.66 10.80 7.09
N LYS A 91 -5.80 10.89 7.78
CA LYS A 91 -6.49 9.73 8.39
C LYS A 91 -7.69 9.21 7.60
N THR A 92 -8.25 10.01 6.69
CA THR A 92 -9.61 9.78 6.16
C THR A 92 -9.68 9.62 4.65
N MET A 93 -8.74 10.20 3.90
CA MET A 93 -8.87 10.29 2.44
C MET A 93 -8.06 9.21 1.75
N LYS A 94 -8.74 8.23 1.15
CA LYS A 94 -8.10 7.21 0.31
C LYS A 94 -7.74 7.79 -1.05
N LEU A 95 -6.49 7.63 -1.46
CA LEU A 95 -5.99 8.04 -2.78
C LEU A 95 -5.76 6.86 -3.71
N GLY A 96 -5.54 5.67 -3.16
CA GLY A 96 -5.14 4.52 -3.96
C GLY A 96 -5.07 3.24 -3.16
N GLY A 97 -4.71 2.17 -3.85
CA GLY A 97 -4.47 0.87 -3.26
C GLY A 97 -3.65 -0.04 -4.16
N VAL A 98 -3.14 -1.10 -3.55
CA VAL A 98 -2.32 -2.11 -4.23
C VAL A 98 -2.96 -3.48 -4.10
N ILE A 99 -2.85 -4.33 -5.12
CA ILE A 99 -3.20 -5.75 -5.03
C ILE A 99 -2.00 -6.57 -5.43
N VAL A 100 -1.73 -7.64 -4.69
CA VAL A 100 -0.70 -8.60 -5.03
C VAL A 100 -1.38 -9.94 -5.29
N ASN A 101 -1.18 -10.46 -6.49
CA ASN A 101 -1.54 -11.83 -6.83
C ASN A 101 -0.25 -12.60 -7.08
N SER A 102 -0.11 -13.78 -6.47
CA SER A 102 1.09 -14.58 -6.62
C SER A 102 0.79 -16.04 -6.91
N SER A 103 1.74 -16.69 -7.54
CA SER A 103 1.79 -18.13 -7.75
C SER A 103 3.20 -18.63 -7.44
N ILE A 104 3.29 -19.82 -6.87
CA ILE A 104 4.57 -20.47 -6.62
C ILE A 104 4.84 -21.42 -7.77
N THR A 105 6.01 -21.27 -8.39
CA THR A 105 6.51 -22.17 -9.43
C THR A 105 7.88 -22.67 -9.00
N SER A 106 7.97 -23.95 -8.64
CA SER A 106 9.21 -24.56 -8.13
C SER A 106 9.76 -23.83 -6.90
N ASP A 107 10.92 -23.21 -7.00
CA ASP A 107 11.60 -22.45 -5.94
C ASP A 107 11.44 -20.93 -6.09
N GLN A 108 10.56 -20.49 -6.99
CA GLN A 108 10.27 -19.08 -7.27
C GLN A 108 8.82 -18.74 -6.97
N ILE A 109 8.61 -17.48 -6.61
CA ILE A 109 7.30 -16.86 -6.50
C ILE A 109 7.19 -15.85 -7.64
N ASP A 110 6.24 -16.06 -8.53
CA ASP A 110 5.82 -15.06 -9.51
C ASP A 110 4.70 -14.22 -8.87
N ALA A 111 4.95 -12.92 -8.68
CA ALA A 111 3.97 -12.02 -8.12
C ALA A 111 3.67 -10.86 -9.07
N ASN A 112 2.38 -10.57 -9.27
CA ASN A 112 1.88 -9.42 -10.00
C ASN A 112 1.33 -8.41 -9.00
N ILE A 113 1.97 -7.25 -8.95
CA ILE A 113 1.62 -6.12 -8.10
C ILE A 113 0.84 -5.12 -8.94
N GLY A 114 -0.48 -5.06 -8.76
CA GLY A 114 -1.34 -4.07 -9.39
C GLY A 114 -1.48 -2.83 -8.49
N CYS A 115 -1.18 -1.66 -9.03
CA CYS A 115 -1.30 -0.37 -8.34
C CYS A 115 -2.34 0.51 -9.04
N GLY A 116 -3.24 1.09 -8.25
CA GLY A 116 -4.19 2.11 -8.70
C GLY A 116 -4.14 3.32 -7.76
N VAL A 117 -3.77 4.49 -8.27
CA VAL A 117 -3.61 5.71 -7.46
C VAL A 117 -4.14 6.92 -8.21
N ASN A 118 -4.93 7.76 -7.54
CA ASN A 118 -5.42 9.01 -8.09
C ASN A 118 -4.31 10.06 -8.14
N VAL A 119 -3.97 10.56 -9.32
CA VAL A 119 -2.85 11.52 -9.49
C VAL A 119 -3.34 12.87 -9.95
N THR A 120 -4.05 12.91 -11.07
CA THR A 120 -4.52 14.16 -11.72
C THR A 120 -6.04 14.24 -11.85
N ASN A 121 -6.77 13.27 -11.28
CA ASN A 121 -8.22 13.14 -11.35
C ASN A 121 -8.92 13.60 -10.08
N SER A 122 -9.30 14.88 -10.01
CA SER A 122 -10.01 15.45 -8.85
C SER A 122 -11.49 15.01 -8.72
N ASP A 123 -11.98 14.17 -9.63
CA ASP A 123 -13.34 13.59 -9.64
C ASP A 123 -13.26 12.08 -9.98
N PRO A 124 -14.09 11.20 -9.36
CA PRO A 124 -15.12 11.47 -8.33
C PRO A 124 -14.58 11.59 -6.90
N THR A 125 -13.27 11.62 -6.72
CA THR A 125 -12.58 11.66 -5.42
C THR A 125 -11.37 12.58 -5.48
N LEU A 126 -10.65 12.76 -4.37
CA LEU A 126 -9.37 13.49 -4.37
C LEU A 126 -8.23 12.74 -5.08
N CYS A 127 -7.27 13.50 -5.60
CA CYS A 127 -6.02 13.02 -6.16
C CYS A 127 -4.80 13.70 -5.51
N ILE A 128 -3.60 13.18 -5.78
CA ILE A 128 -2.33 13.71 -5.25
C ILE A 128 -2.15 15.20 -5.61
N ASN A 129 -2.49 15.61 -6.83
CA ASN A 129 -2.28 17.00 -7.24
C ASN A 129 -3.19 17.98 -6.50
N ASP A 130 -4.41 17.58 -6.10
CA ASP A 130 -5.26 18.42 -5.25
C ASP A 130 -4.56 18.72 -3.91
N LEU A 131 -3.87 17.71 -3.36
CA LEU A 131 -3.14 17.84 -2.10
C LEU A 131 -1.92 18.74 -2.23
N LEU A 132 -1.21 18.66 -3.36
CA LEU A 132 -0.09 19.56 -3.63
C LEU A 132 -0.56 21.01 -3.78
N THR A 133 -1.67 21.25 -4.48
CA THR A 133 -2.28 22.58 -4.57
C THR A 133 -2.70 23.11 -3.21
N GLN A 134 -3.30 22.26 -2.35
CA GLN A 134 -3.65 22.63 -0.98
C GLN A 134 -2.39 22.93 -0.15
N TYR A 135 -1.35 22.10 -0.25
CA TYR A 135 -0.11 22.28 0.48
C TYR A 135 0.60 23.59 0.09
N ASN A 136 0.68 23.88 -1.22
CA ASN A 136 1.19 25.14 -1.75
C ASN A 136 0.48 26.34 -1.14
N SER A 137 -0.85 26.29 -1.09
CA SER A 137 -1.68 27.37 -0.54
C SER A 137 -1.46 27.56 0.97
N ASN A 138 -1.28 26.47 1.71
CA ASN A 138 -1.13 26.50 3.17
C ASN A 138 0.27 26.87 3.65
N HIS A 139 1.31 26.66 2.82
CA HIS A 139 2.71 26.82 3.22
C HIS A 139 3.47 27.86 2.38
N ASP A 140 2.79 28.59 1.49
CA ASP A 140 3.41 29.54 0.55
C ASP A 140 4.55 28.90 -0.26
N THR A 141 4.24 27.75 -0.87
CA THR A 141 5.19 26.98 -1.69
C THR A 141 4.70 26.83 -3.14
N ALA A 142 5.59 26.39 -4.03
CA ALA A 142 5.33 26.25 -5.46
C ALA A 142 5.68 24.85 -5.98
N LEU A 143 5.24 23.81 -5.26
CA LEU A 143 5.40 22.42 -5.68
C LEU A 143 4.70 22.19 -7.02
N GLN A 144 5.39 21.50 -7.93
CA GLN A 144 4.88 21.21 -9.25
C GLN A 144 3.89 20.04 -9.21
N PRO A 145 2.81 20.07 -10.01
CA PRO A 145 1.92 18.94 -10.13
C PRO A 145 2.66 17.73 -10.71
N LEU A 146 2.33 16.52 -10.23
CA LEU A 146 2.85 15.28 -10.78
C LEU A 146 2.08 14.89 -12.05
N THR A 147 2.79 14.32 -13.01
CA THR A 147 2.17 13.51 -14.07
C THR A 147 1.97 12.07 -13.59
N VAL A 148 1.09 11.34 -14.29
CA VAL A 148 0.86 9.91 -14.02
C VAL A 148 2.15 9.11 -14.22
N GLU A 149 2.89 9.39 -15.28
CA GLU A 149 4.13 8.70 -15.65
C GLU A 149 5.23 8.93 -14.61
N GLN A 150 5.34 10.17 -14.09
CA GLN A 150 6.27 10.49 -13.01
C GLN A 150 5.98 9.65 -11.77
N LEU A 151 4.72 9.56 -11.34
CA LEU A 151 4.37 8.74 -10.17
C LEU A 151 4.71 7.27 -10.39
N ILE A 152 4.42 6.72 -11.57
CA ILE A 152 4.73 5.32 -11.90
C ILE A 152 6.25 5.09 -11.83
N GLY A 153 7.05 5.94 -12.49
CA GLY A 153 8.50 5.81 -12.50
C GLY A 153 9.11 5.89 -11.09
N LEU A 154 8.67 6.86 -10.29
CA LEU A 154 9.11 7.02 -8.90
C LEU A 154 8.72 5.81 -8.05
N SER A 155 7.50 5.30 -8.22
CA SER A 155 6.98 4.15 -7.47
C SER A 155 7.78 2.88 -7.78
N VAL A 156 8.02 2.58 -9.06
CA VAL A 156 8.80 1.39 -9.46
C VAL A 156 10.24 1.47 -8.94
N SER A 157 10.88 2.63 -9.08
CA SER A 157 12.23 2.87 -8.58
C SER A 157 12.33 2.68 -7.07
N LYS A 158 11.34 3.20 -6.32
CA LYS A 158 11.30 3.07 -4.87
C LYS A 158 10.97 1.65 -4.43
N MET A 159 10.16 0.93 -5.20
CA MET A 159 9.82 -0.46 -4.92
C MET A 159 11.06 -1.36 -5.00
N GLU A 160 11.90 -1.19 -6.02
CA GLU A 160 13.17 -1.91 -6.13
C GLU A 160 14.07 -1.65 -4.91
N GLN A 161 14.21 -0.38 -4.49
CA GLN A 161 14.98 -0.01 -3.31
C GLN A 161 14.45 -0.65 -2.02
N LEU A 162 13.13 -0.67 -1.84
CA LEU A 162 12.49 -1.25 -0.65
C LEU A 162 12.53 -2.79 -0.65
N ILE A 163 12.40 -3.44 -1.81
CA ILE A 163 12.61 -4.88 -1.94
C ILE A 163 14.06 -5.23 -1.58
N ASN A 164 15.03 -4.48 -2.09
CA ASN A 164 16.44 -4.68 -1.77
C ASN A 164 16.71 -4.47 -0.26
N LEU A 165 16.17 -3.40 0.34
CA LEU A 165 16.24 -3.16 1.77
C LEU A 165 15.72 -4.37 2.57
N PHE A 166 14.54 -4.88 2.22
CA PHE A 166 13.94 -6.02 2.90
C PHE A 166 14.80 -7.29 2.75
N GLN A 167 15.32 -7.56 1.55
CA GLN A 167 16.11 -8.76 1.28
C GLN A 167 17.48 -8.73 1.96
N THR A 168 18.10 -7.56 2.10
CA THR A 168 19.48 -7.43 2.60
C THR A 168 19.58 -7.07 4.07
N ARG A 169 18.60 -6.33 4.59
CA ARG A 169 18.57 -5.86 5.99
C ARG A 169 17.43 -6.47 6.80
N GLY A 170 16.55 -7.26 6.17
CA GLY A 170 15.44 -7.93 6.82
C GLY A 170 14.22 -7.04 7.08
N LYS A 171 13.20 -7.64 7.68
CA LYS A 171 11.90 -7.00 7.94
C LYS A 171 12.00 -5.78 8.86
N ASP A 172 12.90 -5.80 9.85
CA ASP A 172 12.92 -4.77 10.90
C ASP A 172 13.38 -3.42 10.33
N ALA A 173 14.41 -3.43 9.48
CA ALA A 173 14.87 -2.24 8.76
C ALA A 173 13.78 -1.69 7.82
N PHE A 174 12.99 -2.55 7.19
CA PHE A 174 11.82 -2.12 6.42
C PHE A 174 10.74 -1.49 7.32
N LEU A 175 10.45 -2.12 8.47
CA LEU A 175 9.43 -1.67 9.41
C LEU A 175 9.73 -0.30 10.02
N GLU A 176 11.00 0.05 10.22
CA GLU A 176 11.42 1.39 10.64
C GLU A 176 10.89 2.48 9.69
N VAL A 177 11.10 2.27 8.38
CA VAL A 177 10.61 3.20 7.35
C VAL A 177 9.09 3.14 7.24
N TYR A 178 8.53 1.93 7.24
CA TYR A 178 7.09 1.69 7.10
C TYR A 178 6.28 2.35 8.21
N TYR A 179 6.68 2.19 9.47
CA TYR A 179 5.97 2.78 10.61
C TYR A 179 6.07 4.30 10.68
N SER A 180 7.07 4.91 10.02
CA SER A 180 7.13 6.37 9.86
C SER A 180 6.00 6.92 8.98
N ARG A 181 5.34 6.07 8.18
CA ARG A 181 4.19 6.40 7.30
C ARG A 181 2.91 5.67 7.68
N TRP A 182 2.93 4.89 8.75
CA TRP A 182 1.81 4.07 9.17
C TRP A 182 0.67 4.91 9.75
N LEU A 183 -0.56 4.61 9.33
CA LEU A 183 -1.74 5.35 9.76
C LEU A 183 -2.20 4.97 11.17
N HIS A 184 -1.98 3.73 11.60
CA HIS A 184 -2.62 3.15 12.78
C HIS A 184 -1.79 3.27 14.07
N LYS A 185 -0.94 4.31 14.18
CA LYS A 185 -0.14 4.54 15.39
C LYS A 185 -1.06 4.87 16.57
N ASP A 186 -0.88 4.15 17.68
CA ASP A 186 -1.66 4.28 18.92
C ASP A 186 -3.19 4.18 18.72
N GLN A 187 -3.61 3.43 17.72
CA GLN A 187 -5.03 3.28 17.41
C GLN A 187 -5.69 2.23 18.30
N THR A 188 -6.83 2.59 18.88
CA THR A 188 -7.75 1.67 19.56
C THR A 188 -8.88 1.31 18.61
N ILE A 189 -9.24 0.04 18.56
CA ILE A 189 -10.26 -0.52 17.68
C ILE A 189 -11.19 -1.46 18.45
N ARG A 190 -12.31 -1.82 17.84
CA ARG A 190 -13.17 -2.94 18.25
C ARG A 190 -13.01 -4.11 17.30
N LEU A 191 -13.16 -5.32 17.83
CA LEU A 191 -13.07 -6.57 17.06
C LEU A 191 -14.46 -7.21 16.88
N ASN A 192 -14.69 -7.82 15.72
CA ASN A 192 -15.89 -8.57 15.32
C ASN A 192 -17.17 -7.74 15.13
N SER A 193 -17.51 -6.83 16.04
CA SER A 193 -18.70 -5.98 16.00
C SER A 193 -18.51 -4.67 16.78
N GLU A 194 -19.46 -3.74 16.65
CA GLU A 194 -19.45 -2.47 17.40
C GLU A 194 -19.56 -2.64 18.92
N ASP A 195 -20.11 -3.77 19.37
CA ASP A 195 -20.18 -4.14 20.79
C ASP A 195 -19.07 -5.13 21.20
N GLY A 196 -18.18 -5.47 20.26
CA GLY A 196 -17.10 -6.42 20.50
C GLY A 196 -15.96 -5.86 21.36
N PRO A 197 -14.99 -6.71 21.72
CA PRO A 197 -13.90 -6.34 22.61
C PRO A 197 -13.06 -5.22 22.01
N VAL A 198 -12.56 -4.35 22.90
CA VAL A 198 -11.67 -3.24 22.56
C VAL A 198 -10.23 -3.77 22.55
N ALA A 199 -9.49 -3.42 21.50
CA ALA A 199 -8.09 -3.81 21.33
C ALA A 199 -7.24 -2.62 20.87
N LYS A 200 -5.95 -2.62 21.23
CA LYS A 200 -4.94 -1.69 20.71
C LYS A 200 -4.24 -2.29 19.51
N VAL A 201 -4.04 -1.51 18.46
CA VAL A 201 -3.19 -1.90 17.32
C VAL A 201 -1.73 -1.84 17.75
N MET A 202 -1.03 -2.97 17.64
CA MET A 202 0.37 -3.12 18.06
C MET A 202 1.37 -3.03 16.91
N GLY A 203 0.88 -3.19 15.67
CA GLY A 203 1.71 -3.18 14.46
C GLY A 203 1.48 -4.44 13.63
N LEU A 204 2.56 -4.99 13.09
CA LEU A 204 2.58 -6.17 12.24
C LEU A 204 3.32 -7.34 12.89
N ASP A 205 2.83 -8.56 12.68
CA ASP A 205 3.55 -9.79 13.02
C ASP A 205 4.66 -10.13 12.01
N ASP A 206 5.33 -11.28 12.18
CA ASP A 206 6.44 -11.71 11.31
C ASP A 206 6.04 -11.88 9.83
N HIS A 207 4.76 -12.07 9.54
CA HIS A 207 4.25 -12.26 8.20
C HIS A 207 3.58 -11.01 7.62
N GLY A 208 3.53 -9.91 8.37
CA GLY A 208 2.92 -8.65 7.92
C GLY A 208 1.41 -8.58 8.15
N TYR A 209 0.85 -9.45 9.00
CA TYR A 209 -0.54 -9.37 9.45
C TYR A 209 -0.67 -8.43 10.65
N LEU A 210 -1.84 -7.83 10.83
CA LEU A 210 -2.05 -6.83 11.87
C LEU A 210 -2.12 -7.50 13.23
N THR A 211 -1.30 -7.06 14.17
CA THR A 211 -1.29 -7.52 15.56
C THR A 211 -2.12 -6.57 16.41
N VAL A 212 -3.04 -7.12 17.19
CA VAL A 212 -3.91 -6.37 18.11
C VAL A 212 -3.86 -6.99 19.51
N GLU A 213 -3.89 -6.16 20.54
CA GLU A 213 -3.86 -6.57 21.95
C GLU A 213 -5.16 -6.14 22.65
N GLU A 214 -5.92 -7.10 23.16
CA GLU A 214 -7.14 -6.86 23.95
C GLU A 214 -6.81 -6.42 25.39
N MET A 215 -7.79 -5.88 26.11
CA MET A 215 -7.59 -5.36 27.47
C MET A 215 -7.14 -6.42 28.50
N ASP A 216 -7.37 -7.70 28.23
CA ASP A 216 -6.92 -8.82 29.06
C ASP A 216 -5.48 -9.27 28.74
N GLY A 217 -4.79 -8.58 27.83
CA GLY A 217 -3.44 -8.89 27.36
C GLY A 217 -3.38 -9.94 26.25
N ARG A 218 -4.54 -10.42 25.75
CA ARG A 218 -4.56 -11.37 24.64
C ARG A 218 -4.11 -10.69 23.35
N VAL A 219 -3.07 -11.25 22.73
CA VAL A 219 -2.56 -10.79 21.43
C VAL A 219 -3.10 -11.67 20.32
N THR A 220 -3.70 -11.05 19.29
CA THR A 220 -4.27 -11.73 18.13
C THR A 220 -3.67 -11.18 16.83
N SER A 221 -3.34 -12.08 15.90
CA SER A 221 -2.98 -11.73 14.52
C SER A 221 -4.22 -11.73 13.63
N VAL A 222 -4.45 -10.63 12.91
CA VAL A 222 -5.62 -10.38 12.07
C VAL A 222 -5.23 -10.48 10.61
N GLN A 223 -5.79 -11.46 9.90
CA GLN A 223 -5.56 -11.66 8.47
C GLN A 223 -6.42 -10.71 7.61
N PRO A 224 -5.86 -10.12 6.53
CA PRO A 224 -6.55 -9.12 5.73
C PRO A 224 -7.61 -9.71 4.77
N ASP A 225 -7.49 -10.98 4.40
CA ASP A 225 -8.44 -11.61 3.47
C ASP A 225 -9.74 -12.04 4.14
N ARG A 226 -9.70 -12.23 5.47
CA ARG A 226 -10.86 -12.63 6.27
C ARG A 226 -11.53 -11.46 6.98
N ASN A 227 -10.88 -10.29 7.03
CA ASN A 227 -11.36 -9.16 7.81
C ASN A 227 -11.44 -7.87 6.98
N SER A 228 -12.34 -6.99 7.37
CA SER A 228 -12.47 -5.62 6.91
C SER A 228 -12.13 -4.67 8.05
N PHE A 229 -11.45 -3.56 7.73
CA PHE A 229 -11.15 -2.49 8.69
C PHE A 229 -11.90 -1.23 8.30
N ASP A 230 -12.98 -0.94 9.04
CA ASP A 230 -13.74 0.31 8.96
C ASP A 230 -13.04 1.38 9.83
N MET A 231 -12.45 2.36 9.15
CA MET A 231 -11.73 3.46 9.79
C MET A 231 -12.64 4.47 10.47
N MET A 232 -13.89 4.63 10.00
CA MET A 232 -14.84 5.58 10.59
C MET A 232 -15.37 5.07 11.93
N ARG A 233 -15.53 3.74 12.04
CA ARG A 233 -16.02 3.07 13.24
C ARG A 233 -14.90 2.52 14.13
N ASN A 234 -13.64 2.61 13.70
CA ASN A 234 -12.51 1.91 14.31
C ASN A 234 -12.83 0.43 14.55
N LEU A 235 -13.39 -0.24 13.56
CA LEU A 235 -13.91 -1.61 13.68
C LEU A 235 -13.17 -2.54 12.72
N ILE A 236 -12.64 -3.63 13.26
CA ILE A 236 -12.23 -4.80 12.48
C ILE A 236 -13.32 -5.85 12.60
N SER A 237 -13.90 -6.26 11.48
CA SER A 237 -14.95 -7.28 11.43
C SER A 237 -14.67 -8.33 10.36
N PRO A 238 -15.09 -9.60 10.57
CA PRO A 238 -15.00 -10.61 9.53
C PRO A 238 -15.75 -10.17 8.27
N LYS A 239 -15.16 -10.47 7.11
CA LYS A 239 -15.87 -10.34 5.82
C LYS A 239 -16.99 -11.37 5.78
N ARG A 240 -18.17 -10.91 5.39
CA ARG A 240 -19.33 -11.78 5.14
C ARG A 240 -19.16 -12.55 3.84
#